data_AF-B0FWR7-F1
#
_entry.id   AF-B0FWR7-F1
#
_cell.length_a   1.000
_cell.length_b   1.000
_cell.length_c   1.000
_cell.angle_alpha   90.00
_cell.angle_beta   90.00
_cell.angle_gamma   90.00
#
_symmetry.space_group_name_H-M   'P 1'
#
loop_
_entity.id
_entity.type
_entity.pdbx_description
1 polymer ?
#
loop_
_entity_poly.entity_id
_entity_poly.type
_entity_poly.pdbx_seq_one_letter_code
_entity_poly.pdbx_strand_id
1 'polypeptide(L)'
;MFGRTSVLVLSQCNAAEQVRGMATLKAVSIRLKSVKNIQKITQSMKMVSAAKYTKAERELRVAKPYGQGAMKFYEKTELKGKEEKPSQLIIAISSDRGLCGAVHSSVGRQLKADLAANPDAMVICVGDKIRNILQRLYGNNLAMVCNDFGRRPPVFEDATKL
;
A
#
# COMPACT_ATOMS: atom_id res chain seq x y z
N MET A 1 28.56 15.64 -86.91
CA MET A 1 27.10 15.41 -87.05
C MET A 1 26.74 14.13 -86.30
N PHE A 2 25.53 14.05 -85.76
CA PHE A 2 25.00 13.05 -84.80
C PHE A 2 25.19 13.40 -83.33
N GLY A 3 24.22 14.16 -82.81
CA GLY A 3 24.01 14.37 -81.38
C GLY A 3 23.36 13.16 -80.71
N ARG A 4 23.55 13.06 -79.40
CA ARG A 4 22.75 12.23 -78.50
C ARG A 4 22.58 12.97 -77.16
N THR A 5 21.42 13.59 -77.02
CA THR A 5 20.54 13.55 -75.85
C THR A 5 21.17 13.54 -74.46
N SER A 6 21.08 14.69 -73.79
CA SER A 6 21.11 14.87 -72.35
C SER A 6 20.04 14.01 -71.68
N VAL A 7 20.44 12.96 -70.97
CA VAL A 7 19.56 12.18 -70.10
C VAL A 7 19.34 12.99 -68.83
N LEU A 8 18.14 13.55 -68.69
CA LEU A 8 17.60 14.06 -67.43
C LEU A 8 17.59 12.92 -66.42
N VAL A 9 18.52 12.95 -65.47
CA VAL A 9 18.47 12.10 -64.28
C VAL A 9 17.29 12.59 -63.45
N LEU A 10 16.15 11.95 -63.63
CA LEU A 10 15.00 12.07 -62.74
C LEU A 10 15.47 11.69 -61.34
N SER A 11 15.62 12.72 -60.50
CA SER A 11 15.74 12.60 -59.05
C SER A 11 14.60 11.72 -58.56
N GLN A 12 14.91 10.46 -58.25
CA GLN A 12 13.99 9.60 -57.52
C GLN A 12 13.84 10.20 -56.13
N CYS A 13 12.77 10.97 -55.95
CA CYS A 13 12.17 11.20 -54.65
C CYS A 13 11.86 9.81 -54.07
N ASN A 14 12.71 9.32 -53.17
CA ASN A 14 12.36 8.21 -52.29
C ASN A 14 11.16 8.67 -51.45
N ALA A 15 9.97 8.41 -51.97
CA ALA A 15 8.73 8.51 -51.24
C ALA A 15 8.85 7.62 -50.00
N ALA A 16 8.62 8.24 -48.86
CA ALA A 16 8.78 7.66 -47.55
C ALA A 16 7.99 6.34 -47.40
N GLU A 17 8.71 5.25 -47.18
CA GLU A 17 8.12 4.13 -46.45
C GLU A 17 8.38 4.38 -44.95
N GLN A 18 7.55 5.24 -44.39
CA GLN A 18 7.51 5.45 -42.95
C GLN A 18 6.96 4.16 -42.33
N VAL A 19 7.86 3.23 -41.99
CA VAL A 19 7.52 2.01 -41.24
C VAL A 19 6.93 2.46 -39.91
N ARG A 20 5.60 2.46 -39.84
CA ARG A 20 4.88 2.64 -38.59
C ARG A 20 5.33 1.51 -37.68
N GLY A 21 6.26 1.80 -36.76
CA GLY A 21 6.78 0.90 -35.72
C GLY A 21 5.73 0.53 -34.68
N MET A 22 4.55 0.15 -35.15
CA MET A 22 3.38 -0.21 -34.39
C MET A 22 3.60 -1.64 -33.88
N ALA A 23 4.21 -1.77 -32.70
CA ALA A 23 4.45 -3.01 -31.97
C ALA A 23 5.16 -4.12 -32.76
N THR A 24 6.49 -4.12 -32.76
CA THR A 24 7.27 -5.24 -33.31
C THR A 24 6.97 -6.55 -32.55
N LEU A 25 7.01 -7.69 -33.25
CA LEU A 25 6.87 -9.03 -32.63
C LEU A 25 7.84 -9.23 -31.45
N LYS A 26 9.02 -8.59 -31.52
CA LYS A 26 10.01 -8.55 -30.44
C LYS A 26 9.49 -7.84 -29.19
N ALA A 27 8.83 -6.69 -29.33
CA ALA A 27 8.26 -5.95 -28.20
C ALA A 27 7.14 -6.76 -27.50
N VAL A 28 6.29 -7.43 -28.27
CA VAL A 28 5.24 -8.31 -27.73
C VAL A 28 5.85 -9.49 -26.98
N SER A 29 6.88 -10.13 -27.55
CA SER A 29 7.59 -11.25 -26.90
C SER A 29 8.23 -10.83 -25.56
N ILE A 30 8.87 -9.65 -25.51
CA ILE A 30 9.46 -9.11 -24.26
C ILE A 30 8.37 -8.87 -23.20
N ARG A 31 7.23 -8.28 -23.59
CA ARG A 31 6.10 -8.03 -22.67
C ARG A 31 5.51 -9.34 -22.13
N LEU A 32 5.35 -10.35 -22.98
CA LEU A 32 4.88 -11.68 -22.56
C LEU A 32 5.82 -12.32 -21.54
N LYS A 33 7.14 -12.21 -21.73
CA LYS A 33 8.12 -12.71 -20.77
C LYS A 33 8.00 -11.99 -19.41
N SER A 34 7.85 -10.67 -19.43
CA SER A 34 7.67 -9.87 -18.20
C SER A 34 6.38 -10.23 -17.46
N VAL A 35 5.25 -10.35 -18.17
CA VAL A 35 3.96 -10.70 -17.56
C VAL A 35 3.99 -12.10 -16.97
N LYS A 36 4.60 -13.08 -17.67
CA LYS A 36 4.80 -14.44 -17.14
C LYS A 36 5.67 -14.45 -15.87
N ASN A 37 6.69 -13.60 -15.80
CA ASN A 37 7.52 -13.48 -14.60
C ASN A 37 6.74 -12.87 -13.43
N ILE A 38 5.99 -11.78 -13.67
CA ILE A 38 5.12 -11.17 -12.65
C ILE A 38 4.10 -12.19 -12.16
N GLN A 39 3.46 -12.95 -13.05
CA GLN A 39 2.50 -14.00 -12.71
C GLN A 39 3.11 -15.06 -11.79
N LYS A 40 4.33 -15.53 -12.07
CA LYS A 40 5.04 -16.50 -11.22
C LYS A 40 5.31 -15.92 -9.83
N ILE A 41 5.83 -14.70 -9.74
CA ILE A 41 6.09 -14.02 -8.46
C ILE A 41 4.78 -13.87 -7.67
N THR A 42 3.70 -13.43 -8.31
CA THR A 42 2.39 -13.29 -7.67
C THR A 42 1.82 -14.62 -7.19
N GLN A 43 1.97 -15.71 -7.96
CA GLN A 43 1.56 -17.05 -7.53
C GLN A 43 2.35 -17.53 -6.31
N SER A 44 3.67 -17.36 -6.31
CA SER A 44 4.50 -17.66 -5.15
C SER A 44 4.10 -16.82 -3.94
N MET A 45 3.91 -15.50 -4.12
CA MET A 45 3.48 -14.59 -3.05
C MET A 45 2.08 -14.94 -2.52
N LYS A 46 1.15 -15.43 -3.36
CA LYS A 46 -0.16 -15.90 -2.91
C LYS A 46 -0.02 -17.06 -1.92
N MET A 47 0.82 -18.05 -2.23
CA MET A 47 1.06 -19.19 -1.33
C MET A 47 1.78 -18.79 -0.05
N VAL A 48 2.80 -17.93 -0.15
CA VAL A 48 3.52 -17.41 1.04
C VAL A 48 2.59 -16.61 1.94
N SER A 49 1.76 -15.74 1.37
CA SER A 49 0.78 -14.95 2.13
C SER A 49 -0.28 -15.83 2.79
N ALA A 50 -0.77 -16.86 2.10
CA ALA A 50 -1.71 -17.82 2.68
C ALA A 50 -1.10 -18.54 3.89
N ALA A 51 0.13 -19.03 3.78
CA ALA A 51 0.83 -19.68 4.89
C ALA A 51 1.04 -18.73 6.08
N LYS A 52 1.42 -17.47 5.83
CA LYS A 52 1.58 -16.44 6.86
C LYS A 52 0.25 -16.10 7.54
N TYR A 53 -0.84 -16.00 6.77
CA TYR A 53 -2.17 -15.76 7.31
C TYR A 53 -2.61 -16.88 8.24
N THR A 54 -2.48 -18.14 7.82
CA THR A 54 -2.81 -19.29 8.68
C THR A 54 -1.98 -19.31 9.96
N LYS A 55 -0.70 -18.93 9.91
CA LYS A 55 0.14 -18.81 11.11
C LYS A 55 -0.37 -17.69 12.04
N ALA A 56 -0.59 -16.49 11.51
CA ALA A 56 -1.09 -15.35 12.28
C ALA A 56 -2.48 -15.62 12.88
N GLU A 57 -3.36 -16.33 12.17
CA GLU A 57 -4.68 -16.69 12.68
C GLU A 57 -4.59 -17.65 13.88
N ARG A 58 -3.66 -18.60 13.87
CA ARG A 58 -3.42 -19.51 15.01
C ARG A 58 -2.93 -18.74 16.24
N GLU A 59 -1.99 -17.81 16.05
CA GLU A 59 -1.47 -16.96 17.12
C GLU A 59 -2.57 -16.03 17.69
N LEU A 60 -3.39 -15.44 16.80
CA LEU A 60 -4.50 -14.56 17.19
C LEU A 60 -5.56 -15.30 18.02
N ARG A 61 -5.88 -16.56 17.69
CA ARG A 61 -6.87 -17.34 18.45
C ARG A 61 -6.47 -17.52 19.91
N VAL A 62 -5.18 -17.67 20.19
CA VAL A 62 -4.65 -17.79 21.57
C VAL A 62 -4.63 -16.43 22.28
N ALA A 63 -4.35 -15.34 21.56
CA ALA A 63 -4.32 -13.99 22.13
C ALA A 63 -5.72 -13.39 22.39
N LYS A 64 -6.75 -13.79 21.62
CA LYS A 64 -8.09 -13.19 21.67
C LYS A 64 -8.75 -13.22 23.07
N PRO A 65 -8.69 -14.32 23.85
CA PRO A 65 -9.26 -14.35 25.20
C PRO A 65 -8.63 -13.34 26.17
N TYR A 66 -7.35 -13.01 26.00
CA TYR A 66 -6.64 -12.06 26.87
C TYR A 66 -7.26 -10.66 26.76
N GLY A 67 -7.48 -10.17 25.54
CA GLY A 67 -8.13 -8.87 25.32
C GLY A 67 -9.60 -8.83 25.73
N GLN A 68 -10.34 -9.93 25.48
CA GLN A 68 -11.76 -10.01 25.84
C GLN A 68 -11.99 -10.10 27.35
N GLY A 69 -11.11 -10.78 28.09
CA GLY A 69 -11.18 -10.86 29.54
C GLY A 69 -11.05 -9.49 30.20
N ALA A 70 -10.07 -8.70 29.74
CA ALA A 70 -9.86 -7.33 30.22
C ALA A 70 -11.07 -6.42 29.93
N MET A 71 -11.61 -6.44 28.70
CA MET A 71 -12.79 -5.62 28.35
C MET A 71 -14.01 -5.95 29.21
N LYS A 72 -14.31 -7.24 29.43
CA LYS A 72 -15.43 -7.67 30.28
C LYS A 72 -15.30 -7.20 31.73
N PHE A 73 -14.08 -7.07 32.23
CA PHE A 73 -13.84 -6.54 33.57
C PHE A 73 -14.19 -5.04 33.64
N TYR A 74 -13.75 -4.24 32.65
CA TYR A 74 -14.09 -2.82 32.58
C TYR A 74 -15.59 -2.57 32.38
N GLU A 75 -16.27 -3.39 31.58
CA GLU A 75 -17.72 -3.30 31.37
C GLU A 75 -18.49 -3.50 32.69
N LYS A 76 -18.05 -4.45 33.53
CA LYS A 76 -18.72 -4.75 34.81
C LYS A 76 -18.43 -3.75 35.92
N THR A 77 -17.31 -3.03 35.82
CA THR A 77 -16.89 -2.09 36.87
C THR A 77 -17.43 -0.68 36.66
N GLU A 78 -18.17 -0.43 35.57
CA GLU A 78 -18.80 0.87 35.23
C GLU A 78 -17.86 2.08 35.40
N LEU A 79 -16.56 1.88 35.17
CA LEU A 79 -15.54 2.93 35.22
C LEU A 79 -15.62 3.80 33.95
N LYS A 80 -16.75 4.48 33.75
CA LYS A 80 -16.81 5.58 32.77
C LYS A 80 -16.11 6.77 33.39
N GLY A 81 -14.90 7.06 32.94
CA GLY A 81 -14.18 8.28 33.31
C GLY A 81 -15.04 9.51 33.04
N LYS A 82 -14.99 10.51 33.93
CA LYS A 82 -15.69 11.78 33.77
C LYS A 82 -15.32 12.40 32.41
N GLU A 83 -16.34 12.73 31.60
CA GLU A 83 -16.19 13.35 30.29
C GLU A 83 -15.84 14.85 30.39
N GLU A 84 -14.66 15.17 30.92
CA GLU A 84 -14.07 16.49 30.69
C GLU A 84 -13.30 16.42 29.39
N LYS A 85 -13.94 16.82 28.28
CA LYS A 85 -13.44 16.82 26.88
C LYS A 85 -11.92 16.58 26.77
N PRO A 86 -11.46 15.32 26.79
CA PRO A 86 -10.05 15.06 26.67
C PRO A 86 -9.69 15.25 25.19
N SER A 87 -8.53 15.86 24.93
CA SER A 87 -7.91 15.86 23.61
C SER A 87 -7.96 14.45 23.03
N GLN A 88 -8.61 14.26 21.88
CA GLN A 88 -8.77 12.94 21.29
C GLN A 88 -7.44 12.47 20.69
N LEU A 89 -7.01 11.27 21.08
CA LEU A 89 -5.85 10.60 20.51
C LEU A 89 -6.33 9.41 19.67
N ILE A 90 -6.01 9.40 18.38
CA ILE A 90 -6.37 8.34 17.45
C ILE A 90 -5.13 7.49 17.17
N ILE A 91 -5.20 6.19 17.49
CA ILE A 91 -4.14 5.23 17.17
C ILE A 91 -4.54 4.49 15.90
N ALA A 92 -3.82 4.78 14.81
CA ALA A 92 -4.09 4.21 13.50
C ALA A 92 -3.09 3.08 13.21
N ILE A 93 -3.59 1.85 13.13
CA ILE A 93 -2.75 0.66 12.94
C ILE A 93 -2.76 0.21 11.48
N SER A 94 -1.57 0.08 10.89
CA SER A 94 -1.33 -0.44 9.55
C SER A 94 -0.06 -1.28 9.47
N SER A 95 0.38 -1.58 8.25
CA SER A 95 1.63 -2.28 7.98
C SER A 95 2.57 -1.44 7.12
N ASP A 96 3.86 -1.74 7.19
CA ASP A 96 4.89 -1.06 6.38
C ASP A 96 4.92 -1.57 4.94
N ARG A 97 4.50 -2.82 4.73
CA ARG A 97 4.54 -3.48 3.41
C ARG A 97 3.33 -3.11 2.55
N GLY A 98 3.58 -2.94 1.25
CA GLY A 98 2.55 -2.72 0.24
C GLY A 98 1.98 -4.03 -0.33
N LEU A 99 1.22 -3.91 -1.43
CA LEU A 99 0.63 -5.03 -2.19
C LEU A 99 -0.37 -5.89 -1.39
N CYS A 100 -1.06 -5.29 -0.41
CA CYS A 100 -2.07 -5.95 0.44
C CYS A 100 -3.52 -5.57 0.07
N GLY A 101 -3.76 -5.06 -1.14
CA GLY A 101 -5.07 -4.62 -1.58
C GLY A 101 -5.53 -3.31 -0.94
N ALA A 102 -6.81 -3.23 -0.57
CA ALA A 102 -7.47 -1.98 -0.16
C ALA A 102 -7.38 -1.66 1.35
N VAL A 103 -6.74 -2.50 2.16
CA VAL A 103 -6.73 -2.38 3.64
C VAL A 103 -6.20 -1.02 4.11
N HIS A 104 -5.06 -0.58 3.57
CA HIS A 104 -4.48 0.72 3.98
C HIS A 104 -5.33 1.90 3.52
N SER A 105 -5.94 1.79 2.34
CA SER A 105 -6.80 2.83 1.79
C SER A 105 -8.11 2.96 2.55
N SER A 106 -8.70 1.85 3.01
CA SER A 106 -9.93 1.88 3.82
C SER A 106 -9.68 2.51 5.18
N VAL A 107 -8.61 2.12 5.88
CA VAL A 107 -8.23 2.72 7.16
C VAL A 107 -7.91 4.20 6.99
N GLY A 108 -7.13 4.57 5.96
CA GLY A 108 -6.83 5.96 5.66
C GLY A 108 -8.06 6.80 5.30
N ARG A 109 -9.09 6.21 4.67
CA ARG A 109 -10.35 6.92 4.39
C ARG A 109 -11.15 7.19 5.66
N GLN A 110 -11.25 6.21 6.55
CA GLN A 110 -11.97 6.36 7.81
C GLN A 110 -11.27 7.38 8.72
N LEU A 111 -9.95 7.28 8.84
CA LEU A 111 -9.15 8.20 9.62
C LEU A 111 -9.27 9.67 9.15
N LYS A 112 -9.38 9.89 7.83
CA LYS A 112 -9.63 11.23 7.28
C LYS A 112 -11.02 11.77 7.64
N ALA A 113 -12.02 10.90 7.71
CA ALA A 113 -13.37 11.29 8.14
C ALA A 113 -13.38 11.66 9.63
N ASP A 114 -12.69 10.88 10.45
CA ASP A 114 -12.57 11.12 11.89
C ASP A 114 -11.80 12.43 12.19
N LEU A 115 -10.72 12.68 11.46
CA LEU A 115 -9.95 13.95 11.57
C LEU A 115 -10.70 15.16 11.02
N ALA A 116 -11.57 14.97 10.02
CA ALA A 116 -12.43 16.04 9.53
C ALA A 116 -13.51 16.42 10.56
N ALA A 117 -13.97 15.45 11.36
CA ALA A 117 -14.92 15.70 12.45
C ALA A 117 -14.25 16.37 13.66
N ASN A 118 -13.01 15.97 13.99
CA ASN A 118 -12.25 16.50 15.13
C ASN A 118 -10.85 16.99 14.69
N PRO A 119 -10.73 18.25 14.26
CA PRO A 119 -9.46 18.80 13.73
C PRO A 119 -8.32 18.86 14.74
N ASP A 120 -8.62 18.91 16.03
CA ASP A 120 -7.62 19.00 17.11
C ASP A 120 -7.11 17.62 17.57
N ALA A 121 -7.62 16.53 16.98
CA ALA A 121 -7.21 15.20 17.36
C ALA A 121 -5.75 14.91 16.95
N MET A 122 -4.99 14.35 17.87
CA MET A 122 -3.63 13.88 17.61
C MET A 122 -3.67 12.43 17.13
N VAL A 123 -2.75 12.07 16.24
CA VAL A 123 -2.71 10.75 15.63
C VAL A 123 -1.36 10.09 15.90
N ILE A 124 -1.41 8.86 16.40
CA ILE A 124 -0.26 7.95 16.44
C ILE A 124 -0.41 6.96 15.31
N CYS A 125 0.56 6.92 14.41
CA CYS A 125 0.57 6.00 13.28
C CYS A 125 1.46 4.80 13.58
N VAL A 126 0.87 3.60 13.60
CA VAL A 126 1.64 2.35 13.58
C VAL A 126 1.71 1.90 12.12
N GLY A 127 2.91 1.91 11.57
CA GLY A 127 3.22 1.55 10.19
C GLY A 127 3.32 2.74 9.22
N ASP A 128 4.25 2.63 8.27
CA ASP A 128 4.58 3.69 7.33
C ASP A 128 3.47 3.99 6.30
N LYS A 129 2.56 3.04 6.03
CA LYS A 129 1.55 3.24 4.98
C LYS A 129 0.49 4.26 5.35
N ILE A 130 0.01 4.28 6.59
CA ILE A 130 -0.93 5.31 7.05
C ILE A 130 -0.24 6.67 7.13
N ARG A 131 0.99 6.72 7.66
CA ARG A 131 1.79 7.96 7.69
C ARG A 131 1.83 8.60 6.32
N ASN A 132 2.18 7.84 5.27
CA ASN A 132 2.26 8.35 3.91
C ASN A 132 0.91 8.89 3.37
N ILE A 133 -0.22 8.30 3.78
CA ILE A 133 -1.56 8.75 3.39
C ILE A 133 -1.94 10.07 4.08
N LEU A 134 -1.56 10.22 5.35
CA LEU A 134 -1.92 11.39 6.17
C LEU A 134 -0.95 12.56 6.03
N GLN A 135 0.34 12.31 5.82
CA GLN A 135 1.41 13.32 5.88
C GLN A 135 1.14 14.55 4.99
N ARG A 136 0.44 14.38 3.87
CA ARG A 136 0.12 15.48 2.95
C ARG A 136 -1.00 16.40 3.43
N LEU A 137 -1.94 15.89 4.22
CA LEU A 137 -3.16 16.61 4.60
C LEU A 137 -3.18 16.98 6.09
N TYR A 138 -2.72 16.08 6.94
CA TYR A 138 -2.81 16.16 8.40
C TYR A 138 -1.44 15.94 9.05
N GLY A 139 -0.37 16.47 8.43
CA GLY A 139 1.00 16.30 8.93
C GLY A 139 1.24 16.89 10.32
N ASN A 140 0.55 17.98 10.65
CA ASN A 140 0.68 18.68 11.94
C ASN A 140 0.02 17.92 13.10
N ASN A 141 -0.91 17.02 12.80
CA ASN A 141 -1.65 16.22 13.78
C ASN A 141 -0.92 14.91 14.13
N LEU A 142 0.25 14.63 13.52
CA LEU A 142 1.01 13.42 13.79
C LEU A 142 1.87 13.59 15.04
N ALA A 143 1.50 12.92 16.13
CA ALA A 143 2.25 12.96 17.38
C ALA A 143 3.44 11.98 17.37
N MET A 144 3.20 10.74 16.93
CA MET A 144 4.23 9.70 16.91
C MET A 144 4.01 8.72 15.74
N VAL A 145 5.11 8.20 15.19
CA VAL A 145 5.08 7.16 14.18
C VAL A 145 5.95 5.99 14.63
N CYS A 146 5.37 4.80 14.67
CA CYS A 146 6.06 3.56 15.00
C CYS A 146 6.26 2.73 13.72
N ASN A 147 7.51 2.48 13.38
CA ASN A 147 7.92 1.79 12.15
C ASN A 147 8.39 0.35 12.44
N ASP A 148 8.52 -0.44 11.37
CA ASP A 148 8.99 -1.83 11.39
C ASP A 148 8.06 -2.85 12.09
N PHE A 149 6.78 -2.48 12.20
CA PHE A 149 5.73 -3.39 12.67
C PHE A 149 5.34 -4.40 11.58
N GLY A 150 5.44 -5.70 11.92
CA GLY A 150 5.06 -6.80 11.02
C GLY A 150 6.20 -7.43 10.20
N ARG A 151 7.46 -7.14 10.51
CA ARG A 151 8.60 -7.97 10.04
C ARG A 151 8.66 -9.31 10.77
N ARG A 152 8.48 -9.27 12.09
CA ARG A 152 8.34 -10.43 12.97
C ARG A 152 6.88 -10.54 13.43
N PRO A 153 6.42 -11.73 13.86
CA PRO A 153 5.13 -11.85 14.52
C PRO A 153 5.08 -10.90 15.73
N PRO A 154 4.02 -10.11 15.91
CA PRO A 154 3.93 -9.16 17.01
C PRO A 154 3.85 -9.91 18.34
N VAL A 155 4.68 -9.51 19.30
CA VAL A 155 4.69 -10.04 20.67
C VAL A 155 4.17 -9.01 21.66
N PHE A 156 3.82 -9.45 22.87
CA PHE A 156 3.36 -8.56 23.93
C PHE A 156 4.37 -7.45 24.26
N GLU A 157 5.67 -7.75 24.21
CA GLU A 157 6.74 -6.76 24.39
C GLU A 157 6.74 -5.63 23.35
N ASP A 158 6.20 -5.87 22.16
CA ASP A 158 6.08 -4.82 21.15
C ASP A 158 4.90 -3.90 21.46
N ALA A 159 3.85 -4.44 22.07
CA ALA A 159 2.69 -3.67 22.51
C ALA A 159 3.00 -2.78 23.72
N THR A 160 3.91 -3.19 24.61
CA THR A 160 4.32 -2.35 25.76
C THR A 160 5.22 -1.18 25.39
N LYS A 161 5.75 -1.16 24.17
CA LYS A 161 6.62 -0.09 23.64
C LYS A 161 5.84 0.99 22.90
N LEU A 162 4.59 0.71 22.54
CA LEU A 162 3.64 1.66 21.94
C LEU A 162 3.00 2.51 23.03
#